data_AF-A0AAX1TZ09-F1
#
_entry.id   AF-A0AAX1TZ09-F1
#
_cell.length_a   1.000
_cell.length_b   1.000
_cell.length_c   1.000
_cell.angle_alpha   90.00
_cell.angle_beta   90.00
_cell.angle_gamma   90.00
#
_symmetry.space_group_name_H-M   'P 1'
#
loop_
_entity.id
_entity.type
_entity.pdbx_description
1 polymer ?
#
loop_
_entity_poly.entity_id
_entity_poly.type
_entity_poly.pdbx_seq_one_letter_code
_entity_poly.pdbx_strand_id
1 'polypeptide(L)' 'MLDAGMIPYTRMGERSYRFLRLSDVTDYKRRRDEATSKALDEMRSIADEDGAYDIDYSDYLSRFDK' A
#
# COMPACT_ATOMS: atom_id res chain seq x y z
N MET A 1 -8.31 -0.80 12.39
CA MET A 1 -6.98 -0.17 12.15
C MET A 1 -6.38 0.32 13.46
N LEU A 2 -6.89 1.40 14.07
CA LEU A 2 -6.35 1.91 15.34
C LEU A 2 -6.53 0.93 16.51
N ASP A 3 -7.73 0.38 16.66
CA ASP A 3 -8.01 -0.60 17.72
C ASP A 3 -7.39 -1.98 17.45
N ALA A 4 -6.94 -2.20 16.21
CA ALA A 4 -6.13 -3.36 15.84
C ALA A 4 -4.63 -3.14 16.09
N GLY A 5 -4.23 -2.01 16.70
CA GLY A 5 -2.84 -1.69 17.01
C GLY A 5 -1.98 -1.29 15.81
N MET A 6 -2.58 -1.07 14.63
CA MET A 6 -1.83 -0.84 13.39
C MET A 6 -1.16 0.54 13.34
N ILE A 7 -1.73 1.53 14.04
CA ILE A 7 -1.14 2.86 14.25
C ILE A 7 -1.28 3.20 15.74
N PRO A 8 -0.18 3.52 16.44
CA PRO A 8 -0.22 3.98 17.82
C PRO A 8 -1.06 5.24 17.98
N TYR A 9 -1.79 5.33 19.09
CA TYR A 9 -2.55 6.52 19.42
C TYR A 9 -2.62 6.73 20.93
N THR A 10 -2.80 7.97 21.34
CA THR A 10 -2.97 8.36 22.74
C THR A 10 -4.42 8.75 22.99
N ARG A 11 -4.97 8.37 24.15
CA ARG A 11 -6.27 8.87 24.64
C ARG A 11 -6.03 9.93 25.71
N MET A 12 -6.79 11.01 25.69
CA MET A 12 -6.81 11.99 26.79
C MET A 12 -8.10 11.83 27.61
N GLY A 13 -7.96 11.28 28.82
CA GLY A 13 -9.06 11.09 29.77
C GLY A 13 -10.12 10.06 29.34
N GLU A 14 -11.27 10.07 30.02
CA GLU A 14 -12.41 9.19 29.72
C GLU A 14 -13.15 9.55 28.42
N ARG A 15 -12.77 10.64 27.74
CA ARG A 15 -13.41 11.08 26.50
C ARG A 15 -12.83 10.37 25.27
N SER A 16 -13.73 10.04 24.36
CA SER A 16 -13.59 9.25 23.11
C SER A 16 -12.53 9.72 22.08
N TYR A 17 -11.84 10.84 22.31
CA TYR A 17 -10.90 11.38 21.32
C TYR A 17 -9.56 10.62 21.32
N ARG A 18 -9.14 10.22 20.12
CA ARG A 18 -7.88 9.51 19.86
C ARG A 18 -6.94 10.42 19.11
N PHE A 19 -5.76 10.65 19.69
CA PHE A 19 -4.72 11.47 19.11
C PHE A 19 -3.67 10.59 18.44
N LEU A 20 -3.33 10.93 17.20
CA LEU A 20 -2.34 10.24 16.38
C LEU A 20 -1.16 11.16 16.17
N ARG A 21 0.05 10.59 16.16
CA ARG A 21 1.22 11.31 15.66
C ARG A 21 1.20 11.25 14.15
N LEU A 22 1.46 12.40 13.50
CA LEU A 22 1.51 12.45 12.04
C LEU A 22 2.57 11.51 11.48
N SER A 23 3.74 11.41 12.14
CA SER A 23 4.81 10.47 11.77
C SER A 23 4.31 9.03 11.64
N ASP A 24 3.56 8.57 12.64
CA ASP A 24 3.12 7.18 12.73
C ASP A 24 2.08 6.88 11.64
N VAL A 25 1.25 7.87 11.31
CA VAL A 25 0.29 7.77 10.20
C VAL A 25 1.00 7.73 8.86
N THR A 26 2.00 8.59 8.65
CA THR A 26 2.78 8.60 7.41
C THR A 26 3.59 7.32 7.22
N ASP A 27 4.19 6.79 8.30
CA ASP A 27 4.93 5.54 8.26
C ASP A 27 4.03 4.34 8.03
N TYR A 28 2.83 4.32 8.62
CA TYR A 28 1.83 3.30 8.30
C TYR A 28 1.41 3.34 6.84
N LYS A 29 1.12 4.54 6.31
CA LYS A 29 0.75 4.70 4.91
C LYS A 29 1.87 4.19 3.99
N ARG A 30 3.12 4.60 4.23
CA ARG A 30 4.27 4.13 3.45
C ARG A 30 4.37 2.61 3.42
N ARG A 31 4.35 1.95 4.59
CA ARG A 31 4.42 0.48 4.68
C ARG A 31 3.26 -0.20 3.95
N ARG A 32 2.06 0.38 4.03
CA ARG A 32 0.87 -0.16 3.37
C ARG A 32 0.98 -0.02 1.85
N ASP A 33 1.46 1.12 1.37
CA ASP A 33 1.66 1.37 -0.05
C ASP A 33 2.75 0.44 -0.61
N GLU A 34 3.87 0.27 0.10
CA GLU A 34 4.93 -0.69 -0.24
C GLU A 34 4.41 -2.14 -0.31
N ALA A 35 3.63 -2.58 0.68
CA ALA A 35 3.06 -3.92 0.70
C ALA A 35 2.06 -4.14 -0.46
N THR A 36 1.30 -3.10 -0.80
CA THR A 36 0.36 -3.15 -1.93
C THR A 36 1.11 -3.24 -3.26
N SER A 37 2.13 -2.40 -3.46
CA SER A 37 2.96 -2.45 -4.66
C SER A 37 3.62 -3.82 -4.82
N LYS A 38 4.17 -4.37 -3.75
CA LYS A 38 4.79 -5.70 -3.79
C LYS A 38 3.80 -6.80 -4.18
N ALA A 39 2.59 -6.79 -3.60
CA ALA A 39 1.56 -7.76 -3.95
C ALA A 39 1.13 -7.65 -5.42
N LEU A 40 1.02 -6.43 -5.94
CA LEU A 40 0.72 -6.20 -7.36
C LEU A 40 1.86 -6.67 -8.28
N ASP A 41 3.12 -6.41 -7.89
CA ASP A 41 4.29 -6.89 -8.64
C ASP A 41 4.34 -8.42 -8.69
N GLU A 42 4.03 -9.10 -7.57
CA GLU A 42 3.96 -10.57 -7.52
C GLU A 42 2.81 -11.12 -8.39
N MET A 43 1.61 -10.53 -8.30
CA MET A 43 0.48 -10.92 -9.14
C MET A 43 0.77 -10.71 -10.63
N ARG A 44 1.49 -9.63 -10.97
CA ARG A 44 1.93 -9.37 -12.34
C ARG A 44 2.92 -10.42 -12.83
N SER A 45 3.92 -10.75 -12.02
CA SER A 45 4.89 -11.81 -12.36
C SER A 45 4.20 -13.14 -12.67
N ILE A 46 3.20 -13.52 -11.86
CA ILE A 46 2.44 -14.76 -12.08
C ILE A 46 1.64 -14.69 -13.38
N ALA A 47 1.00 -13.55 -13.66
CA ALA A 47 0.21 -13.37 -14.88
C ALA A 47 1.09 -13.35 -16.15
N ASP A 48 2.29 -12.77 -16.08
CA ASP A 48 3.27 -12.79 -17.17
C ASP A 48 3.78 -14.23 -17.42
N GLU A 49 4.07 -15.00 -16.37
CA GLU A 49 4.48 -16.41 -16.48
C GLU A 49 3.38 -17.30 -17.09
N ASP A 50 2.11 -17.04 -16.75
CA ASP A 50 0.97 -17.81 -17.24
C ASP A 50 0.49 -17.35 -18.65
N GLY A 51 1.18 -16.38 -19.25
CA GLY A 51 0.86 -15.84 -20.58
C GLY A 51 -0.50 -15.14 -20.62
N ALA A 52 -0.97 -14.59 -19.49
CA ALA A 52 -2.30 -14.00 -19.37
C ALA A 52 -2.45 -12.66 -20.12
N TYR A 53 -1.35 -12.10 -20.62
CA TYR A 53 -1.33 -10.85 -21.39
C TYR A 53 -0.77 -11.08 -22.80
N ASP A 54 -1.51 -10.64 -23.81
CA ASP A 54 -1.08 -10.66 -25.23
C ASP A 54 -0.01 -9.60 -25.56
N ILE A 55 0.26 -8.67 -24.64
CA ILE A 55 1.16 -7.53 -24.81
C ILE A 55 2.10 -7.47 -23.63
N ASP A 56 3.40 -7.36 -23.90
CA ASP A 56 4.44 -7.17 -22.89
C ASP A 56 4.19 -5.86 -22.12
N TYR A 57 4.24 -5.92 -20.80
CA TYR A 57 3.99 -4.78 -19.92
C TYR A 57 4.96 -3.61 -20.14
N SER A 58 6.21 -3.89 -20.51
CA SER A 58 7.20 -2.87 -20.86
C SER A 58 6.81 -2.12 -22.16
N ASP A 59 6.25 -2.83 -23.13
CA ASP A 59 5.69 -2.26 -24.36
C ASP A 59 4.42 -1.43 -24.08
N TYR A 60 3.62 -1.81 -23.09
CA TYR A 60 2.48 -1.00 -22.66
C TYR A 60 2.93 0.32 -22.01
N LEU A 61 3.84 0.27 -21.03
CA LEU A 61 4.31 1.45 -20.30
C LEU A 61 5.01 2.47 -21.22
N SER A 62 5.83 2.00 -22.17
CA SER A 62 6.52 2.86 -23.13
C SER A 62 5.60 3.69 -24.02
N ARG A 63 4.32 3.30 -24.18
CA ARG A 63 3.31 4.06 -24.93
C ARG A 63 2.73 5.24 -24.15
N PHE A 64 2.86 5.25 -22.82
CA PHE A 64 2.28 6.27 -21.94
C PHE A 64 3.32 7.18 -21.29
N ASP A 65 4.61 6.83 -21.35
CA ASP A 65 5.72 7.73 -21.02
C ASP A 65 5.96 8.69 -22.20
N LYS A 66 5.24 9.82 -22.23
CA LYS A 66 5.42 10.94 -23.17
C LYS A 66 5.68 12.25 -22.43
#